data_AF-A0A1V5NVS3-F1
#
_entry.id   AF-A0A1V5NVS3-F1
#
_cell.length_a   1.000
_cell.length_b   1.000
_cell.length_c   1.000
_cell.angle_alpha   90.00
_cell.angle_beta   90.00
_cell.angle_gamma   90.00
#
_symmetry.space_group_name_H-M   'P 1'
#
loop_
_entity.id
_entity.type
_entity.pdbx_description
1 polymer ?
#
loop_
_entity_poly.entity_id
_entity_poly.type
_entity_poly.pdbx_seq_one_letter_code
_entity_poly.pdbx_strand_id
1 'polypeptide(L)'
;MDLQDRVQDGYDQNAIDELNKTIAFTDTKIYWKDGYGWTSRFWESLLAMGWKMIPSPLDPDYVVALDEHGVECLAAGPGRIPLLQLLTNYFIGGG
;
A
#
# COMPACT_ATOMS: atom_id res chain seq x y z
N MET A 1 4.35 -21.83 10.66
CA MET A 1 3.40 -20.73 10.46
C MET A 1 3.24 -20.61 8.97
N ASP A 2 2.14 -21.16 8.47
CA ASP A 2 1.97 -21.60 7.09
C ASP A 2 1.98 -20.44 6.10
N LEU A 3 2.81 -20.56 5.06
CA LEU A 3 2.95 -19.60 3.95
C LEU A 3 1.65 -19.40 3.14
N GLN A 4 0.61 -20.20 3.39
CA GLN A 4 -0.63 -20.22 2.61
C GLN A 4 -1.63 -19.09 2.97
N ASP A 5 -1.43 -18.39 4.08
CA ASP A 5 -2.34 -17.32 4.54
C ASP A 5 -2.05 -15.91 3.98
N ARG A 6 -1.01 -15.76 3.15
CA ARG A 6 -0.56 -14.44 2.67
C ARG A 6 -1.03 -14.06 1.27
N VAL A 7 -2.01 -14.78 0.70
CA VAL A 7 -2.64 -14.37 -0.56
C VAL A 7 -3.82 -13.45 -0.25
N GLN A 8 -3.50 -12.22 0.13
CA GLN A 8 -4.48 -11.12 0.20
C GLN A 8 -4.17 -10.16 -0.95
N ASP A 9 -5.23 -9.66 -1.60
CA ASP A 9 -5.16 -8.73 -2.74
C ASP A 9 -4.52 -9.32 -4.02
N GLY A 10 -4.43 -10.65 -4.12
CA GLY A 10 -3.88 -11.34 -5.30
C GLY A 10 -2.35 -11.39 -5.35
N TYR A 11 -1.66 -10.98 -4.28
CA TYR A 11 -0.19 -11.02 -4.19
C TYR A 11 0.26 -12.00 -3.11
N ASP A 12 1.19 -12.88 -3.46
CA ASP A 12 1.92 -13.70 -2.51
C ASP A 12 3.24 -13.04 -2.08
N GLN A 13 3.95 -13.67 -1.13
CA GLN A 13 5.23 -13.16 -0.64
C GLN A 13 6.29 -13.05 -1.74
N ASN A 14 6.35 -13.99 -2.69
CA ASN A 14 7.36 -13.97 -3.75
C ASN A 14 7.13 -12.79 -4.69
N ALA A 15 5.87 -12.52 -5.04
CA ALA A 15 5.50 -11.37 -5.85
C ALA A 15 5.88 -10.05 -5.16
N ILE A 16 5.62 -9.94 -3.86
CA ILE A 16 6.04 -8.76 -3.07
C ILE A 16 7.56 -8.64 -2.97
N ASP A 17 8.29 -9.75 -2.84
CA ASP A 17 9.75 -9.75 -2.78
C ASP A 17 10.36 -9.29 -4.11
N GLU A 18 9.84 -9.72 -5.26
CA GLU A 18 10.26 -9.21 -6.57
C GLU A 18 9.98 -7.71 -6.72
N LEU A 19 8.81 -7.24 -6.26
CA LEU A 19 8.48 -5.81 -6.26
C LEU A 19 9.43 -5.00 -5.36
N ASN A 20 9.78 -5.52 -4.19
CA ASN A 20 10.70 -4.86 -3.28
C ASN A 20 12.14 -4.76 -3.80
N LYS A 21 12.52 -5.53 -4.84
CA LYS A 21 13.81 -5.35 -5.52
C LYS A 21 13.85 -4.10 -6.39
N THR A 22 12.70 -3.63 -6.89
CA THR A 22 12.63 -2.41 -7.71
C THR A 22 12.50 -1.14 -6.86
N ILE A 23 12.05 -1.27 -5.61
CA ILE A 23 11.90 -0.18 -4.65
C ILE A 23 13.25 0.16 -4.02
N ALA A 24 13.79 1.34 -4.33
CA ALA A 24 15.06 1.82 -3.80
C ALA A 24 15.00 2.17 -2.30
N PHE A 25 13.88 2.73 -1.83
CA PHE A 25 13.75 3.27 -0.48
C PHE A 25 13.18 2.24 0.50
N THR A 26 13.97 1.88 1.50
CA THR A 26 13.61 0.86 2.51
C THR A 26 12.29 1.13 3.22
N ASP A 27 11.96 2.39 3.52
CA ASP A 27 10.73 2.73 4.24
C ASP A 27 9.45 2.54 3.41
N THR A 28 9.61 2.49 2.09
CA THR A 28 8.50 2.27 1.15
C THR A 28 8.36 0.80 0.74
N LYS A 29 9.28 -0.08 1.17
CA LYS A 29 9.18 -1.51 0.93
C LYS A 29 7.95 -2.10 1.60
N ILE A 30 7.30 -3.01 0.88
CA ILE A 30 6.04 -3.63 1.27
C ILE A 30 6.33 -4.88 2.10
N TYR A 31 5.64 -5.05 3.23
CA TYR A 31 5.71 -6.23 4.07
C TYR A 31 4.33 -6.62 4.60
N TRP A 32 4.23 -7.87 5.06
CA TRP A 32 3.01 -8.39 5.68
C TRP A 32 2.97 -8.01 7.16
N LYS A 33 1.84 -7.44 7.61
CA LYS A 33 1.57 -7.18 9.03
C LYS A 33 0.36 -7.99 9.46
N ASP A 34 0.56 -8.86 10.45
CA ASP A 34 -0.49 -9.73 10.97
C ASP A 34 -1.69 -8.90 11.48
N GLY A 35 -2.90 -9.28 11.04
CA GLY A 35 -4.15 -8.58 11.35
C GLY A 35 -4.40 -7.30 10.54
N TYR A 36 -3.46 -6.88 9.67
CA TYR A 36 -3.62 -5.69 8.81
C TYR A 36 -3.49 -6.02 7.31
N GLY A 37 -2.63 -6.97 6.95
CA GLY A 37 -2.28 -7.33 5.58
C GLY A 37 -1.03 -6.59 5.08
N TRP A 38 -0.87 -6.48 3.76
CA TRP A 38 0.27 -5.79 3.14
C TRP A 38 0.32 -4.29 3.47
N THR A 39 1.49 -3.77 3.83
CA THR A 39 1.72 -2.37 4.23
C THR A 39 3.17 -1.95 3.99
N SER A 40 3.52 -0.69 4.21
CA SER A 40 4.90 -0.19 4.25
C SER A 40 5.09 0.73 5.47
N ARG A 41 6.35 0.98 5.90
CA ARG A 41 6.61 1.89 7.02
C ARG A 41 6.16 3.31 6.73
N PHE A 42 6.31 3.73 5.47
CA PHE A 42 5.83 5.01 5.00
C PHE A 42 4.31 5.11 5.12
N TRP A 43 3.57 4.09 4.66
CA TRP A 43 2.12 4.07 4.83
C TRP A 43 1.69 4.06 6.30
N GLU A 44 2.37 3.31 7.17
CA GLU A 44 2.08 3.33 8.61
C GLU A 44 2.26 4.73 9.22
N SER A 45 3.22 5.50 8.70
CA SER A 45 3.44 6.88 9.13
C SER A 45 2.31 7.81 8.67
N LEU A 46 1.85 7.66 7.43
CA LEU A 46 0.67 8.37 6.92
C LEU A 46 -0.59 8.03 7.73
N LEU A 47 -0.80 6.73 8.01
CA LEU A 47 -1.91 6.25 8.83
C LEU A 47 -1.87 6.88 10.24
N ALA A 48 -0.69 7.00 10.85
CA ALA A 48 -0.52 7.66 12.14
C ALA A 48 -0.82 9.17 12.09
N MET A 49 -0.66 9.82 10.94
CA MET A 49 -1.06 11.23 10.73
C MET A 49 -2.56 11.40 10.47
N GLY A 50 -3.31 10.31 10.26
CA GLY A 50 -4.76 10.33 10.06
C GLY A 50 -5.20 9.95 8.65
N TRP A 51 -4.27 9.60 7.75
CA TRP A 51 -4.60 9.13 6.40
C TRP A 51 -5.34 7.81 6.43
N LYS A 52 -6.16 7.56 5.42
CA LYS A 52 -7.00 6.36 5.32
C LYS A 52 -6.96 5.77 3.92
N MET A 53 -6.93 4.44 3.84
CA MET A 53 -7.21 3.71 2.61
C MET A 53 -8.65 3.20 2.65
N ILE A 54 -9.45 3.55 1.66
CA ILE A 54 -10.84 3.10 1.52
C ILE A 54 -11.10 2.57 0.11
N PRO A 55 -12.02 1.61 -0.09
CA PRO A 55 -12.48 1.25 -1.42
C PRO A 55 -13.05 2.49 -2.14
N SER A 56 -12.80 2.61 -3.44
CA SER A 56 -13.36 3.70 -4.23
C SER A 56 -14.89 3.55 -4.33
N PRO A 57 -15.65 4.64 -4.14
CA PRO A 57 -17.10 4.62 -4.32
C PRO A 57 -17.51 4.52 -5.80
N LEU A 58 -16.59 4.81 -6.73
CA LEU A 58 -16.83 4.76 -8.17
C LEU A 58 -16.45 3.40 -8.77
N ASP A 59 -15.41 2.76 -8.24
CA ASP A 59 -14.91 1.46 -8.71
C ASP A 59 -14.47 0.59 -7.50
N PRO A 60 -15.26 -0.43 -7.11
CA PRO A 60 -14.96 -1.26 -5.95
C PRO A 60 -13.61 -2.00 -6.02
N ASP A 61 -13.03 -2.17 -7.21
CA ASP A 61 -11.73 -2.83 -7.38
C ASP A 61 -10.56 -1.90 -7.05
N TYR A 62 -10.81 -0.58 -6.97
CA TYR A 62 -9.81 0.43 -6.66
C TYR A 62 -9.83 0.81 -5.19
N VAL A 63 -8.65 1.19 -4.69
CA VAL A 63 -8.47 1.76 -3.37
C VAL A 63 -8.06 3.22 -3.53
N VAL A 64 -8.59 4.06 -2.65
CA VAL A 64 -8.31 5.49 -2.56
C VAL A 64 -7.60 5.77 -1.24
N ALA A 65 -6.54 6.57 -1.29
CA ALA A 65 -5.89 7.14 -0.12
C ALA A 65 -6.41 8.56 0.10
N LEU A 66 -7.02 8.78 1.26
CA LEU A 66 -7.45 10.07 1.75
C LEU A 66 -6.44 10.61 2.77
N ASP A 67 -6.16 11.90 2.73
CA ASP A 67 -5.38 12.59 3.75
C ASP A 67 -6.13 12.73 5.09
N GLU A 68 -5.51 13.37 6.08
CA GLU A 68 -6.09 13.64 7.39
C GLU A 68 -7.36 14.52 7.36
N HIS A 69 -7.58 15.26 6.27
CA HIS A 69 -8.74 16.10 6.03
C HIS A 69 -9.84 15.38 5.22
N GLY A 70 -9.58 14.15 4.77
CA GLY A 70 -10.49 13.38 3.93
C GLY A 70 -10.42 13.75 2.45
N VAL A 71 -9.39 14.47 2.02
CA VAL A 71 -9.15 14.80 0.61
C VAL A 71 -8.49 13.60 -0.06
N GLU A 72 -9.02 13.21 -1.21
CA GLU A 72 -8.41 12.19 -2.05
C GLU A 72 -7.08 12.67 -2.63
N CYS A 73 -6.00 11.97 -2.30
CA CYS A 73 -4.67 12.27 -2.81
C CYS A 73 -4.23 11.30 -3.90
N LEU A 74 -4.54 10.01 -3.73
CA LEU A 74 -4.08 8.95 -4.61
C LEU A 74 -5.18 7.88 -4.76
N ALA A 75 -5.29 7.30 -5.94
CA ALA A 75 -6.13 6.14 -6.19
C ALA A 75 -5.39 5.14 -7.09
N ALA A 76 -5.51 3.86 -6.78
CA ALA A 76 -4.91 2.79 -7.59
C ALA A 76 -5.67 1.47 -7.40
N GLY A 77 -5.60 0.61 -8.40
CA GLY A 77 -6.23 -0.70 -8.38
C GLY A 77 -5.61 -1.65 -9.42
N PRO A 78 -5.93 -2.96 -9.33
CA PRO A 78 -6.84 -3.56 -8.35
C PRO A 78 -6.18 -3.79 -6.98
N GLY A 79 -6.92 -3.50 -5.90
CA GLY A 79 -6.50 -3.72 -4.52
C GLY A 79 -5.44 -2.75 -3.98
N ARG A 80 -4.88 -3.05 -2.81
CA ARG A 80 -3.97 -2.12 -2.09
C ARG A 80 -2.53 -2.07 -2.59
N ILE A 81 -2.02 -3.14 -3.20
CA ILE A 81 -0.60 -3.23 -3.58
C ILE A 81 -0.22 -2.16 -4.61
N PRO A 82 -1.02 -1.92 -5.67
CA PRO A 82 -0.76 -0.80 -6.60
C PRO A 82 -0.69 0.56 -5.90
N LEU A 83 -1.51 0.80 -4.87
CA LEU A 83 -1.48 2.05 -4.12
C LEU A 83 -0.20 2.19 -3.29
N LEU A 84 0.20 1.11 -2.60
CA LEU A 84 1.46 1.07 -1.85
C LEU A 84 2.69 1.26 -2.77
N GLN A 85 2.64 0.71 -3.98
CA GLN A 85 3.67 0.97 -4.99
C GLN A 85 3.71 2.43 -5.41
N LEU A 86 2.54 3.04 -5.66
CA LEU A 86 2.46 4.43 -6.08
C LEU A 86 3.00 5.39 -5.01
N LEU A 87 2.79 5.08 -3.74
CA LEU A 87 3.40 5.80 -2.61
C LEU A 87 4.93 5.74 -2.63
N THR A 88 5.52 4.63 -3.12
CA THR A 88 6.98 4.55 -3.26
C THR A 88 7.51 5.58 -4.26
N ASN A 89 6.75 5.86 -5.33
CA ASN A 89 7.08 6.89 -6.31
C ASN A 89 6.80 8.31 -5.80
N TYR A 90 5.74 8.50 -4.99
CA TYR A 90 5.42 9.79 -4.38
C TYR A 90 6.57 10.29 -3.47
N PHE A 91 7.23 9.36 -2.76
CA PHE A 91 8.42 9.65 -1.95
C PHE A 91 9.60 10.22 -2.76
N ILE A 92 9.67 9.93 -4.06
CA ILE A 92 10.75 10.37 -4.96
C ILE A 92 10.49 11.80 -5.50
N GLY A 93 9.21 12.19 -5.61
CA GLY A 93 8.78 13.46 -6.19
C GLY A 93 8.44 14.57 -5.20
N GLY A 94 8.35 14.27 -3.90
CA GLY A 94 8.04 15.24 -2.85
C GLY A 94 9.29 15.87 -2.24
N GLY A 95 9.89 16.83 -2.94
CA GLY A 95 10.89 17.77 -2.45
C GLY A 95 10.43 19.20 -2.62
#